data_AF-B4P802-F1
#
_entry.id   AF-B4P802-F1
#
_cell.length_a   1.000
_cell.length_b   1.000
_cell.length_c   1.000
_cell.angle_alpha   90.00
_cell.angle_beta   90.00
_cell.angle_gamma   90.00
#
_symmetry.space_group_name_H-M   'P 1'
#
loop_
_entity.id
_entity.type
_entity.pdbx_description
1 polymer ?
#
loop_
_entity_poly.entity_id
_entity_poly.type
_entity_poly.pdbx_seq_one_letter_code
_entity_poly.pdbx_strand_id
1 'polypeptide(L)'
;MAEYRPSTSWPHRMMSFQCRQADLNRLVMNYLVTEGYQEAAKRFMTEAAVKPGPHMDTIGDRLRIQDAVRVGQVKYAMDLATRIYPRLFETDNYVFFHMQQLRLIEMIRDQKMEKALKFAQSKAAGFSKVDPRHYHEVERTMGLLAFDRPEYSPYGELMYYSYRQKVAGEINAAMLRCHEGESKSKEEQPMEPRMMFLIKLILWAQAKLDREGCTNFHKLDLAHADFEEEFRRSFQGF
;
A
#
# COMPACT_ATOMS: atom_id res chain seq x y z
N MET A 1 16.32 2.17 -37.98
CA MET A 1 15.15 2.82 -37.35
C MET A 1 15.55 4.26 -37.10
N ALA A 2 14.86 5.22 -37.70
CA ALA A 2 15.24 6.63 -37.60
C ALA A 2 15.15 7.08 -36.14
N GLU A 3 16.23 7.65 -35.60
CA GLU A 3 16.23 8.35 -34.31
C GLU A 3 15.15 9.45 -34.38
N TYR A 4 14.01 9.22 -33.74
CA TYR A 4 13.02 10.27 -33.57
C TYR A 4 13.62 11.33 -32.63
N ARG A 5 14.18 12.38 -33.22
CA ARG A 5 14.65 13.57 -32.50
C ARG A 5 13.51 14.59 -32.49
N PRO A 6 12.88 14.85 -31.33
CA PRO A 6 11.86 15.88 -31.22
C PRO A 6 12.43 17.23 -31.66
N SER A 7 11.65 18.01 -32.42
CA SER A 7 12.05 19.33 -32.92
C SER A 7 12.20 20.40 -31.82
N THR A 8 11.66 20.13 -30.63
CA THR A 8 11.68 21.04 -29.47
C THR A 8 12.31 20.34 -28.26
N SER A 9 13.00 21.12 -27.42
CA SER A 9 13.63 20.62 -26.21
C SER A 9 12.58 20.07 -25.22
N TRP A 10 12.96 19.11 -24.38
CA TRP A 10 12.09 18.59 -23.33
C TRP A 10 11.45 19.68 -22.44
N PRO A 11 12.18 20.70 -21.94
CA PRO A 11 11.58 21.76 -21.12
C PRO A 11 10.49 22.54 -21.86
N HIS A 12 10.70 22.87 -23.13
CA HIS A 12 9.72 23.59 -23.93
C HIS A 12 8.45 22.76 -24.18
N ARG A 13 8.59 21.45 -24.37
CA ARG A 13 7.42 20.54 -24.46
C ARG A 13 6.66 20.48 -23.15
N MET A 14 7.38 20.44 -22.02
CA MET A 14 6.76 20.42 -20.70
C MET A 14 6.00 21.70 -20.36
N MET A 15 6.49 22.88 -20.80
CA MET A 15 5.76 24.15 -20.65
C MET A 15 4.38 24.17 -21.34
N SER A 16 4.19 23.34 -22.38
CA SER A 16 2.90 23.22 -23.06
C SER A 16 1.86 22.43 -22.26
N PHE A 17 2.28 21.65 -21.27
CA PHE A 17 1.39 20.90 -20.39
C PHE A 17 0.93 21.78 -19.23
N GLN A 18 -0.32 22.23 -19.30
CA GLN A 18 -0.94 22.97 -18.20
C GLN A 18 -1.40 22.00 -17.11
N CYS A 19 -0.75 22.02 -15.94
CA CYS A 19 -1.24 21.35 -14.76
C CYS A 19 -2.02 22.35 -13.89
N ARG A 20 -3.30 22.09 -13.62
CA ARG A 20 -4.09 22.96 -12.74
C ARG A 20 -3.74 22.66 -11.29
N GLN A 21 -3.51 23.71 -10.50
CA GLN A 21 -3.27 23.58 -9.05
C GLN A 21 -4.36 22.75 -8.35
N ALA A 22 -5.62 22.88 -8.78
CA ALA A 22 -6.74 22.10 -8.25
C ALA A 22 -6.56 20.58 -8.44
N ASP A 23 -5.95 20.13 -9.54
CA ASP A 23 -5.71 18.71 -9.80
C ASP A 23 -4.56 18.18 -8.93
N LEU A 24 -3.51 18.97 -8.72
CA LEU A 24 -2.43 18.66 -7.75
C LEU A 24 -2.97 18.58 -6.33
N ASN A 25 -3.80 19.55 -5.91
CA ASN A 25 -4.39 19.54 -4.58
C ASN A 25 -5.28 18.31 -4.36
N ARG A 26 -6.04 17.88 -5.38
CA ARG A 26 -6.81 16.63 -5.33
C ARG A 26 -5.92 15.40 -5.21
N LEU A 27 -4.78 15.38 -5.91
CA LEU A 27 -3.82 14.28 -5.85
C LEU A 27 -3.20 14.14 -4.46
N VAL A 28 -2.76 15.25 -3.87
CA VAL A 28 -2.21 15.30 -2.51
C VAL A 28 -3.28 14.90 -1.50
N MET A 29 -4.49 15.45 -1.61
CA MET A 29 -5.60 15.09 -0.72
C MET A 29 -5.91 13.59 -0.79
N ASN A 30 -5.98 13.01 -2.00
CA ASN A 30 -6.20 11.57 -2.17
C ASN A 30 -5.11 10.76 -1.44
N TYR A 31 -3.84 11.15 -1.58
CA TYR A 31 -2.75 10.47 -0.87
C TYR A 31 -2.89 10.56 0.65
N LEU A 32 -3.13 11.77 1.19
CA LEU A 32 -3.26 11.96 2.64
C LEU A 32 -4.43 11.16 3.22
N VAL A 33 -5.56 11.09 2.52
CA VAL A 33 -6.73 10.33 2.95
C VAL A 33 -6.49 8.82 2.83
N THR A 34 -5.95 8.35 1.69
CA THR A 34 -5.74 6.91 1.45
C THR A 34 -4.73 6.34 2.44
N GLU A 35 -3.61 7.03 2.70
CA GLU A 35 -2.57 6.60 3.64
C GLU A 35 -2.93 6.84 5.12
N GLY A 36 -3.97 7.63 5.38
CA GLY A 36 -4.50 7.84 6.73
C GLY A 36 -3.84 8.97 7.52
N TYR A 37 -3.20 9.92 6.86
CA TYR A 37 -2.59 11.11 7.47
C TYR A 37 -3.64 12.15 7.87
N GLN A 38 -4.46 11.83 8.88
CA GLN A 38 -5.65 12.59 9.27
C GLN A 38 -5.39 14.09 9.50
N GLU A 39 -4.42 14.41 10.33
CA GLU A 39 -4.17 15.80 10.74
C GLU A 39 -3.58 16.62 9.59
N ALA A 40 -2.73 16.01 8.75
CA ALA A 40 -2.24 16.62 7.52
C ALA A 40 -3.38 16.84 6.52
N ALA A 41 -4.27 15.86 6.34
CA ALA A 41 -5.43 15.97 5.46
C ALA A 41 -6.35 17.12 5.87
N LYS A 42 -6.65 17.26 7.18
CA LYS A 42 -7.49 18.34 7.71
C LYS A 42 -6.86 19.72 7.47
N ARG A 43 -5.58 19.89 7.82
CA ARG A 43 -4.86 21.17 7.61
C ARG A 43 -4.79 21.53 6.14
N PHE A 44 -4.42 20.56 5.29
CA PHE A 44 -4.34 20.74 3.85
C PHE A 44 -5.70 21.12 3.25
N MET A 45 -6.81 20.54 3.76
CA MET A 45 -8.15 20.90 3.32
C MET A 45 -8.48 22.37 3.56
N THR A 46 -8.16 22.88 4.75
CA THR A 46 -8.38 24.28 5.13
C THR A 46 -7.52 25.23 4.31
N GLU A 47 -6.23 24.91 4.16
CA GLU A 47 -5.27 25.78 3.46
C GLU A 47 -5.48 25.78 1.94
N ALA A 48 -5.73 24.61 1.34
CA ALA A 48 -5.85 24.46 -0.11
C ALA A 48 -7.29 24.62 -0.62
N ALA A 49 -8.25 24.98 0.26
CA ALA A 49 -9.68 25.13 -0.02
C ALA A 49 -10.29 23.93 -0.80
N VAL A 50 -9.82 22.72 -0.49
CA VAL A 50 -10.28 21.48 -1.14
C VAL A 50 -11.55 21.02 -0.43
N LYS A 51 -12.55 20.56 -1.17
CA LYS A 51 -13.75 19.97 -0.57
C LYS A 51 -13.39 18.68 0.18
N PRO A 52 -14.09 18.34 1.29
CA PRO A 52 -13.89 17.07 1.96
C PRO A 52 -14.10 15.92 0.96
N GLY A 53 -13.08 15.08 0.82
CA GLY A 53 -13.13 13.90 -0.03
C GLY A 53 -13.95 12.78 0.62
N PRO A 54 -14.28 11.73 -0.15
CA PRO A 54 -14.83 10.51 0.43
C PRO A 54 -13.85 9.91 1.46
N HIS A 55 -14.37 9.18 2.44
CA HIS A 55 -13.60 8.50 3.50
C HIS A 55 -12.89 9.38 4.55
N MET A 56 -13.08 10.71 4.54
CA MET A 56 -12.52 11.59 5.59
C MET A 56 -12.94 11.17 7.00
N ASP A 57 -14.21 10.79 7.16
CA ASP A 57 -14.79 10.42 8.46
C ASP A 57 -14.31 9.06 8.96
N THR A 58 -13.77 8.21 8.06
CA THR A 58 -13.30 6.86 8.39
C THR A 58 -11.78 6.79 8.58
N ILE A 59 -11.04 7.89 8.36
CA ILE A 59 -9.58 7.92 8.49
C ILE A 59 -9.15 7.45 9.88
N GLY A 60 -9.76 7.98 10.94
CA GLY A 60 -9.37 7.66 12.31
C GLY A 60 -9.54 6.17 12.65
N ASP A 61 -10.63 5.57 12.21
CA ASP A 61 -10.90 4.15 12.41
C ASP A 61 -9.94 3.26 11.61
N ARG A 62 -9.68 3.60 10.34
CA ARG A 62 -8.71 2.88 9.50
C ARG A 62 -7.31 2.97 10.07
N LEU A 63 -6.88 4.16 10.50
CA LEU A 63 -5.57 4.39 11.10
C LEU A 63 -5.39 3.54 12.36
N ARG A 64 -6.39 3.52 13.24
CA ARG A 64 -6.34 2.72 14.47
C ARG A 64 -6.21 1.22 14.19
N ILE A 65 -6.87 0.71 13.14
CA ILE A 65 -6.73 -0.69 12.70
C ILE A 65 -5.32 -0.94 12.11
N GLN A 66 -4.83 -0.05 11.23
CA GLN A 66 -3.51 -0.18 10.64
C GLN A 66 -2.40 -0.16 11.70
N ASP A 67 -2.48 0.76 12.66
CA ASP A 67 -1.48 0.87 13.73
C ASP A 67 -1.47 -0.38 14.60
N ALA A 68 -2.64 -0.94 14.92
CA ALA A 68 -2.74 -2.21 15.61
C ALA A 68 -2.03 -3.35 14.82
N VAL A 69 -2.16 -3.38 13.50
CA VAL A 69 -1.43 -4.35 12.65
C VAL A 69 0.09 -4.08 12.69
N ARG A 70 0.53 -2.84 12.53
CA ARG A 70 1.95 -2.44 12.53
C ARG A 70 2.66 -2.79 13.83
N VAL A 71 1.98 -2.67 14.97
CA VAL A 71 2.53 -3.04 16.29
C VAL A 71 2.33 -4.52 16.66
N GLY A 72 1.70 -5.32 15.79
CA GLY A 72 1.51 -6.77 16.00
C GLY A 72 0.28 -7.16 16.83
N GLN A 73 -0.61 -6.22 17.14
CA GLN A 73 -1.88 -6.46 17.84
C GLN A 73 -2.98 -6.95 16.87
N VAL A 74 -2.67 -8.00 16.11
CA VAL A 74 -3.47 -8.44 14.95
C VAL A 74 -4.87 -8.91 15.34
N LYS A 75 -5.01 -9.64 16.47
CA LYS A 75 -6.32 -10.08 16.95
C LYS A 75 -7.23 -8.87 17.23
N TYR A 76 -6.71 -7.88 17.95
CA TYR A 76 -7.45 -6.64 18.24
C TYR A 76 -7.81 -5.90 16.94
N ALA A 77 -6.88 -5.82 15.99
CA ALA A 77 -7.15 -5.22 14.69
C ALA A 77 -8.29 -5.93 13.94
N MET A 78 -8.32 -7.28 13.93
CA MET A 78 -9.39 -8.05 13.30
C MET A 78 -10.74 -7.88 13.99
N ASP A 79 -10.77 -7.93 15.33
CA ASP A 79 -12.00 -7.75 16.11
C ASP A 79 -12.58 -6.34 15.88
N LEU A 80 -11.70 -5.33 15.87
CA LEU A 80 -12.07 -3.95 15.58
C LEU A 80 -12.57 -3.79 14.14
N ALA A 81 -11.86 -4.36 13.16
CA ALA A 81 -12.21 -4.29 11.75
C ALA A 81 -13.56 -4.97 11.48
N THR A 82 -13.81 -6.14 12.08
CA THR A 82 -15.11 -6.83 11.95
C THR A 82 -16.25 -6.02 12.55
N ARG A 83 -16.00 -5.33 13.67
CA ARG A 83 -17.01 -4.49 14.32
C ARG A 83 -17.37 -3.27 13.48
N ILE A 84 -16.39 -2.63 12.85
CA ILE A 84 -16.60 -1.40 12.06
C ILE A 84 -17.04 -1.73 10.63
N TYR A 85 -16.52 -2.82 10.07
CA TYR A 85 -16.76 -3.29 8.70
C TYR A 85 -17.21 -4.76 8.71
N PRO A 86 -18.48 -5.07 9.04
CA PRO A 86 -18.94 -6.45 9.24
C PRO A 86 -18.73 -7.38 8.05
N ARG A 87 -18.74 -6.84 6.81
CA ARG A 87 -18.59 -7.61 5.56
C ARG A 87 -17.16 -7.63 5.00
N LEU A 88 -16.19 -7.08 5.72
CA LEU A 88 -14.80 -6.92 5.24
C LEU A 88 -14.19 -8.27 4.84
N PHE A 89 -14.29 -9.26 5.71
CA PHE A 89 -13.70 -10.58 5.51
C PHE A 89 -14.60 -11.55 4.73
N GLU A 90 -15.89 -11.21 4.54
CA GLU A 90 -16.80 -11.98 3.67
C GLU A 90 -16.54 -11.67 2.19
N THR A 91 -16.18 -10.42 1.90
CA THR A 91 -15.96 -9.93 0.54
C THR A 91 -14.53 -10.23 0.05
N ASP A 92 -13.57 -10.34 0.98
CA ASP A 92 -12.16 -10.54 0.67
C ASP A 92 -11.51 -11.65 1.52
N ASN A 93 -11.62 -12.87 1.03
CA ASN A 93 -11.03 -14.05 1.66
C ASN A 93 -9.50 -13.99 1.73
N TYR A 94 -8.84 -13.24 0.84
CA TYR A 94 -7.38 -13.18 0.79
C TYR A 94 -6.83 -12.25 1.88
N VAL A 95 -7.47 -11.11 2.12
CA VAL A 95 -7.14 -10.22 3.25
C VAL A 95 -7.37 -10.92 4.59
N PHE A 96 -8.47 -11.68 4.72
CA PHE A 96 -8.68 -12.50 5.91
C PHE A 96 -7.54 -13.50 6.11
N PHE A 97 -7.13 -14.20 5.04
CA PHE A 97 -6.02 -15.14 5.08
C PHE A 97 -4.71 -14.47 5.55
N HIS A 98 -4.31 -13.34 4.97
CA HIS A 98 -3.08 -12.65 5.37
C HIS A 98 -3.12 -12.12 6.80
N MET A 99 -4.27 -11.66 7.29
CA MET A 99 -4.43 -11.28 8.69
C MET A 99 -4.23 -12.48 9.62
N GLN A 100 -4.75 -13.65 9.27
CA GLN A 100 -4.56 -14.88 10.06
C GLN A 100 -3.14 -15.43 9.96
N GLN A 101 -2.51 -15.32 8.80
CA GLN A 101 -1.09 -15.63 8.58
C GLN A 101 -0.20 -14.76 9.46
N LEU A 102 -0.41 -13.44 9.45
CA LEU A 102 0.32 -12.51 10.30
C LEU A 102 0.07 -12.81 11.79
N ARG A 103 -1.17 -13.10 12.17
CA ARG A 103 -1.49 -13.49 13.55
C ARG A 103 -0.73 -14.74 14.00
N LEU A 104 -0.58 -15.74 13.14
CA LEU A 104 0.26 -16.91 13.41
C LEU A 104 1.73 -16.49 13.58
N ILE A 105 2.26 -15.68 12.67
CA ILE A 105 3.63 -15.14 12.73
C ILE A 105 3.89 -14.37 14.03
N GLU A 106 2.94 -13.56 14.52
CA GLU A 106 3.07 -12.87 15.81
C GLU A 106 3.14 -13.86 16.98
N MET A 107 2.38 -14.96 16.96
CA MET A 107 2.49 -16.00 17.98
C MET A 107 3.85 -16.71 17.95
N ILE A 108 4.41 -16.92 16.76
CA ILE A 108 5.74 -17.49 16.56
C ILE A 108 6.80 -16.52 17.09
N ARG A 109 6.70 -15.22 16.77
CA ARG A 109 7.60 -14.16 17.24
C ARG A 109 7.60 -14.06 18.77
N ASP A 110 6.46 -14.26 19.40
CA ASP A 110 6.31 -14.30 20.87
C ASP A 110 6.82 -15.60 21.51
N GLN A 111 7.41 -16.53 20.75
CA GLN A 111 7.83 -17.87 21.19
C GLN A 111 6.71 -18.71 21.83
N LYS A 112 5.44 -18.43 21.48
CA LYS A 112 4.27 -19.15 22.00
C LYS A 112 3.94 -20.36 21.12
N MET A 113 4.91 -21.25 20.94
CA MET A 113 4.87 -22.36 19.97
C MET A 113 3.60 -23.23 20.08
N GLU A 114 3.24 -23.69 21.28
CA GLU A 114 2.03 -24.49 21.47
C GLU A 114 0.75 -23.77 21.06
N LYS A 115 0.65 -22.46 21.36
CA LYS A 115 -0.51 -21.63 21.00
C LYS A 115 -0.56 -21.42 19.49
N ALA A 116 0.59 -21.19 18.88
CA ALA A 116 0.72 -21.06 17.42
C ALA A 116 0.26 -22.34 16.72
N LEU A 117 0.72 -23.51 17.17
CA LEU A 117 0.35 -24.80 16.60
C LEU A 117 -1.15 -25.11 16.77
N LYS A 118 -1.68 -24.91 17.99
CA LYS A 118 -3.13 -25.07 18.24
C LYS A 118 -3.97 -24.13 17.39
N PHE A 119 -3.52 -22.89 17.22
CA PHE A 119 -4.20 -21.92 16.37
C PHE A 119 -4.17 -22.35 14.90
N ALA A 120 -2.99 -22.72 14.37
CA ALA A 120 -2.80 -23.19 13.00
C ALA A 120 -3.72 -24.36 12.63
N GLN A 121 -3.93 -25.29 13.56
CA GLN A 121 -4.81 -26.45 13.38
C GLN A 121 -6.30 -26.13 13.56
N SER A 122 -6.63 -24.98 14.14
CA SER A 122 -8.01 -24.63 14.44
C SER A 122 -8.79 -24.20 13.20
N LYS A 123 -10.10 -24.46 13.17
CA LYS A 123 -10.99 -23.91 12.13
C LYS A 123 -10.97 -22.39 12.07
N ALA A 124 -10.67 -21.72 13.19
CA ALA A 124 -10.60 -20.27 13.27
C ALA A 124 -9.48 -19.71 12.39
N ALA A 125 -8.34 -20.40 12.27
CA ALA A 125 -7.22 -19.99 11.42
C ALA A 125 -7.61 -19.84 9.94
N GLY A 126 -8.59 -20.63 9.48
CA GLY A 126 -9.10 -20.56 8.10
C GLY A 126 -8.16 -21.11 7.03
N PHE A 127 -6.97 -21.62 7.40
CA PHE A 127 -5.99 -22.16 6.44
C PHE A 127 -6.51 -23.32 5.58
N SER A 128 -7.46 -24.10 6.09
CA SER A 128 -8.10 -25.19 5.33
C SER A 128 -9.05 -24.72 4.21
N LYS A 129 -9.38 -23.42 4.17
CA LYS A 129 -10.29 -22.81 3.17
C LYS A 129 -9.54 -21.95 2.14
N VAL A 130 -8.21 -21.89 2.24
CA VAL A 130 -7.37 -21.10 1.34
C VAL A 130 -7.44 -21.72 -0.07
N ASP A 131 -7.48 -20.89 -1.12
CA ASP A 131 -7.42 -21.37 -2.50
C ASP A 131 -6.09 -22.13 -2.71
N PRO A 132 -6.09 -23.31 -3.37
CA PRO A 132 -4.88 -24.10 -3.61
C PRO A 132 -3.70 -23.34 -4.20
N ARG A 133 -3.95 -22.26 -4.95
CA ARG A 133 -2.92 -21.37 -5.50
C ARG A 133 -2.04 -20.70 -4.43
N HIS A 134 -2.53 -20.58 -3.20
CA HIS A 134 -1.83 -19.92 -2.09
C HIS A 134 -1.33 -20.92 -1.01
N TYR A 135 -1.43 -22.23 -1.23
CA TYR A 135 -0.94 -23.23 -0.26
C TYR A 135 0.53 -23.07 0.09
N HIS A 136 1.36 -22.68 -0.89
CA HIS A 136 2.77 -22.41 -0.65
C HIS A 136 2.99 -21.27 0.37
N GLU A 137 2.07 -20.30 0.47
CA GLU A 137 2.16 -19.25 1.50
C GLU A 137 1.86 -19.81 2.90
N VAL A 138 0.89 -20.72 3.01
CA VAL A 138 0.60 -21.45 4.25
C VAL A 138 1.81 -22.29 4.65
N GLU A 139 2.38 -23.06 3.72
CA GLU A 139 3.54 -23.93 3.95
C GLU A 139 4.75 -23.15 4.45
N ARG A 140 5.09 -22.01 3.83
CA ARG A 140 6.18 -21.13 4.31
C ARG A 140 5.94 -20.66 5.74
N THR A 141 4.70 -20.27 6.04
CA THR A 141 4.33 -19.78 7.38
C THR A 141 4.41 -20.90 8.43
N MET A 142 3.94 -22.10 8.09
CA MET A 142 4.07 -23.27 8.95
C MET A 142 5.54 -23.69 9.09
N GLY A 143 6.33 -23.53 8.03
CA GLY A 143 7.75 -23.83 8.01
C GLY A 143 8.53 -23.05 9.09
N LEU A 144 8.11 -21.82 9.42
CA LEU A 144 8.70 -21.04 10.51
C LEU A 144 8.63 -21.76 11.86
N LEU A 145 7.63 -22.62 12.10
CA LEU A 145 7.48 -23.40 13.32
C LEU A 145 8.59 -24.46 13.47
N ALA A 146 9.23 -24.88 12.38
CA ALA A 146 10.27 -25.90 12.41
C ALA A 146 11.66 -25.37 12.83
N PHE A 147 11.80 -24.06 13.06
CA PHE A 147 13.09 -23.43 13.38
C PHE A 147 13.06 -22.79 14.77
N ASP A 148 14.11 -23.03 15.56
CA ASP A 148 14.29 -22.37 16.87
C ASP A 148 14.48 -20.85 16.73
N ARG A 149 15.07 -20.41 15.61
CA ARG A 149 15.25 -19.01 15.24
C ARG A 149 14.64 -18.73 13.87
N PRO A 150 13.31 -18.52 13.79
CA PRO A 150 12.58 -18.36 12.53
C PRO A 150 13.09 -17.20 11.67
N GLU A 151 13.70 -16.18 12.28
CA GLU A 151 14.27 -15.02 11.58
C GLU A 151 15.48 -15.35 10.69
N TYR A 152 16.19 -16.47 10.95
CA TYR A 152 17.30 -16.95 10.10
C TYR A 152 16.88 -18.12 9.20
N SER A 153 15.59 -18.46 9.18
CA SER A 153 15.08 -19.51 8.30
C SER A 153 15.03 -19.02 6.84
N PRO A 154 14.86 -19.93 5.86
CA PRO A 154 14.56 -19.57 4.48
C PRO A 154 13.28 -18.72 4.30
N TYR A 155 12.48 -18.57 5.36
CA TYR A 155 11.23 -17.80 5.38
C TYR A 155 11.32 -16.58 6.31
N GLY A 156 12.53 -16.22 6.76
CA GLY A 156 12.78 -15.15 7.72
C GLY A 156 12.23 -13.78 7.29
N GLU A 157 12.03 -13.55 5.99
CA GLU A 157 11.40 -12.34 5.46
C GLU A 157 9.97 -12.11 5.98
N LEU A 158 9.24 -13.18 6.31
CA LEU A 158 7.92 -13.09 6.94
C LEU A 158 7.99 -12.54 8.37
N MET A 159 9.15 -12.65 9.02
CA MET A 159 9.40 -12.14 10.37
C MET A 159 9.76 -10.65 10.38
N TYR A 160 10.01 -10.02 9.23
CA TYR A 160 10.39 -8.62 9.16
C TYR A 160 9.23 -7.66 9.36
N TYR A 161 9.54 -6.45 9.82
CA TYR A 161 8.56 -5.37 9.98
C TYR A 161 7.87 -5.00 8.66
N SER A 162 8.57 -5.14 7.53
CA SER A 162 8.01 -4.92 6.19
C SER A 162 6.79 -5.78 5.90
N TYR A 163 6.73 -7.01 6.43
CA TYR A 163 5.56 -7.88 6.27
C TYR A 163 4.34 -7.33 7.02
N ARG A 164 4.52 -6.76 8.23
CA ARG A 164 3.43 -6.04 8.93
C ARG A 164 2.94 -4.84 8.13
N GLN A 165 3.85 -4.07 7.53
CA GLN A 165 3.50 -2.92 6.69
C GLN A 165 2.70 -3.35 5.45
N LYS A 166 3.09 -4.45 4.80
CA LYS A 166 2.35 -5.03 3.67
C LYS A 166 0.91 -5.36 4.07
N VAL A 167 0.72 -6.14 5.13
CA VAL A 167 -0.62 -6.56 5.59
C VAL A 167 -1.45 -5.35 6.06
N ALA A 168 -0.83 -4.35 6.70
CA ALA A 168 -1.49 -3.10 7.06
C ALA A 168 -1.97 -2.28 5.85
N GLY A 169 -1.23 -2.33 4.73
CA GLY A 169 -1.65 -1.74 3.46
C GLY A 169 -2.83 -2.50 2.83
N GLU A 170 -2.77 -3.83 2.82
CA GLU A 170 -3.82 -4.69 2.26
C GLU A 170 -5.16 -4.54 2.99
N ILE A 171 -5.16 -4.56 4.34
CA ILE A 171 -6.39 -4.35 5.11
C ILE A 171 -6.95 -2.94 4.90
N ASN A 172 -6.10 -1.92 4.75
CA ASN A 172 -6.54 -0.56 4.47
C ASN A 172 -7.22 -0.43 3.11
N ALA A 173 -6.62 -1.03 2.08
CA ALA A 173 -7.23 -1.13 0.76
C ALA A 173 -8.59 -1.86 0.83
N ALA A 174 -8.69 -2.93 1.61
CA ALA A 174 -9.94 -3.66 1.80
C ALA A 174 -11.02 -2.83 2.52
N MET A 175 -10.65 -2.05 3.54
CA MET A 175 -11.57 -1.15 4.23
C MET A 175 -12.09 -0.04 3.32
N LEU A 176 -11.24 0.48 2.42
CA LEU A 176 -11.66 1.43 1.38
C LEU A 176 -12.69 0.80 0.43
N ARG A 177 -12.46 -0.42 -0.09
CA ARG A 177 -13.48 -1.16 -0.91
C ARG A 177 -14.78 -1.36 -0.19
N CYS A 178 -14.71 -1.77 1.08
CA CYS A 178 -15.89 -2.09 1.85
C CYS A 178 -16.80 -0.85 2.00
N HIS A 179 -16.21 0.34 2.11
CA HIS A 179 -16.94 1.60 2.19
C HIS A 179 -17.51 2.04 0.83
N GLU A 180 -16.78 1.81 -0.27
CA GLU A 180 -17.25 2.09 -1.63
C GLU A 180 -18.42 1.17 -2.06
N GLY A 181 -18.44 -0.07 -1.59
CA GLY A 181 -19.54 -1.02 -1.86
C GLY A 181 -20.91 -0.59 -1.33
N GLU A 182 -20.95 0.36 -0.39
CA GLU A 182 -22.19 0.94 0.16
C GLU A 182 -22.60 2.24 -0.54
N SER A 183 -21.65 2.91 -1.22
CA SER A 183 -21.85 4.15 -1.95
C SER A 183 -21.70 3.90 -3.46
N LYS A 184 -22.80 3.52 -4.10
CA LYS A 184 -22.88 3.21 -5.55
C LYS A 184 -22.19 4.26 -6.44
N SER A 185 -21.03 3.91 -6.99
CA SER A 185 -20.62 4.20 -8.36
C SER A 185 -19.46 3.28 -8.75
N LYS A 186 -19.74 2.37 -9.69
CA LYS A 186 -18.75 1.48 -10.33
C LYS A 186 -17.82 2.31 -11.21
N GLU A 187 -16.81 2.93 -10.63
CA GLU A 187 -15.57 3.17 -11.35
C GLU A 187 -14.50 2.43 -10.56
N GLU A 188 -13.95 1.40 -11.19
CA GLU A 188 -12.79 0.64 -10.73
C GLU A 188 -11.58 1.59 -10.68
N GLN A 189 -11.52 2.46 -9.68
CA GLN A 189 -10.37 3.33 -9.50
C GLN A 189 -9.34 2.59 -8.66
N PRO A 190 -8.06 2.60 -9.08
CA PRO A 190 -7.02 1.89 -8.37
C PRO A 190 -6.88 2.48 -6.96
N MET A 191 -6.86 1.57 -5.99
CA MET A 191 -6.95 1.84 -4.56
C MET A 191 -5.61 2.08 -3.87
N GLU A 192 -4.53 2.05 -4.65
CA GLU A 192 -3.31 2.74 -4.27
C GLU A 192 -3.56 4.24 -4.38
N PRO A 193 -2.93 5.09 -3.54
CA PRO A 193 -2.96 6.52 -3.77
C PRO A 193 -2.61 6.80 -5.23
N ARG A 194 -3.40 7.64 -5.91
CA ARG A 194 -3.15 7.95 -7.34
C ARG A 194 -1.74 8.48 -7.56
N MET A 195 -1.16 9.11 -6.55
CA MET A 195 0.23 9.54 -6.53
C MET A 195 1.21 8.38 -6.73
N MET A 196 1.00 7.24 -6.05
CA MET A 196 1.83 6.04 -6.19
C MET A 196 1.72 5.44 -7.59
N PHE A 197 0.51 5.41 -8.16
CA PHE A 197 0.31 4.99 -9.56
C PHE A 197 1.10 5.87 -10.52
N LEU A 198 1.01 7.21 -10.37
CA LEU A 198 1.75 8.15 -11.21
C LEU A 198 3.26 8.01 -11.08
N ILE A 199 3.78 7.78 -9.86
CA ILE A 199 5.20 7.50 -9.62
C ILE A 199 5.63 6.24 -10.37
N LYS A 200 4.87 5.15 -10.26
CA LYS A 200 5.15 3.90 -11.00
C LYS A 200 5.11 4.12 -12.51
N LEU A 201 4.15 4.90 -13.00
CA LEU A 201 4.02 5.23 -14.42
C LEU A 201 5.21 6.05 -14.92
N ILE A 202 5.69 7.03 -14.13
CA ILE A 202 6.91 7.80 -14.43
C ILE A 202 8.11 6.85 -14.52
N LEU A 203 8.34 6.01 -13.51
CA LEU A 203 9.46 5.07 -13.51
C LEU A 203 9.41 4.10 -14.69
N TRP A 204 8.23 3.59 -15.02
CA TRP A 204 8.01 2.73 -16.19
C TRP A 204 8.30 3.47 -17.50
N ALA A 205 7.81 4.69 -17.65
CA ALA A 205 8.02 5.49 -18.86
C ALA A 205 9.50 5.81 -19.07
N GLN A 206 10.23 6.17 -18.01
CA GLN A 206 11.69 6.40 -18.07
C GLN A 206 12.43 5.13 -18.51
N ALA A 207 12.12 3.98 -17.91
CA ALA A 207 12.74 2.70 -18.28
C ALA A 207 12.44 2.29 -19.73
N LYS A 208 11.24 2.62 -20.23
CA LYS A 208 10.87 2.38 -21.63
C LYS A 208 11.67 3.28 -22.58
N LEU A 209 11.78 4.57 -22.28
CA LEU A 209 12.56 5.52 -23.07
C LEU A 209 14.05 5.15 -23.10
N ASP A 210 14.61 4.69 -21.98
CA ASP A 210 15.99 4.18 -21.89
C ASP A 210 16.19 2.97 -22.83
N ARG A 211 15.24 2.01 -22.85
CA ARG A 211 15.30 0.84 -23.74
C ARG A 211 15.19 1.20 -25.22
N GLU A 212 14.44 2.25 -25.54
CA GLU A 212 14.28 2.76 -26.91
C GLU A 212 15.43 3.68 -27.33
N GLY A 213 16.40 3.95 -26.46
CA GLY A 213 17.56 4.79 -26.74
C GLY A 213 17.23 6.29 -26.81
N CYS A 214 16.08 6.70 -26.29
CA CYS A 214 15.70 8.11 -26.23
C CYS A 214 16.54 8.83 -25.16
N THR A 215 17.26 9.88 -25.53
CA THR A 215 18.07 10.68 -24.58
C THR A 215 17.51 12.08 -24.32
N ASN A 216 16.47 12.49 -25.05
CA ASN A 216 15.84 13.82 -24.93
C ASN A 216 14.64 13.80 -23.97
N PHE A 217 14.89 13.41 -22.73
CA PHE A 217 13.95 13.55 -21.61
C PHE A 217 14.70 13.76 -20.30
N HIS A 218 14.04 14.38 -19.31
CA HIS A 218 14.59 14.52 -17.97
C HIS A 218 14.32 13.28 -17.13
N LYS A 219 15.37 12.64 -16.61
CA LYS A 219 15.25 11.44 -15.78
C LYS A 219 15.23 11.84 -14.30
N LEU A 220 14.14 11.49 -13.61
CA LEU A 220 14.02 11.60 -12.16
C LEU A 220 14.63 10.37 -11.50
N ASP A 221 15.57 10.61 -10.59
CA ASP A 221 16.09 9.58 -9.68
C ASP A 221 15.36 9.62 -8.33
N LEU A 222 14.24 8.91 -8.24
CA LEU A 222 13.46 8.81 -7.00
C LEU A 222 14.16 7.97 -5.91
N ALA A 223 15.29 7.31 -6.23
CA ALA A 223 16.08 6.54 -5.29
C ALA A 223 17.30 7.34 -4.76
N HIS A 224 17.46 8.60 -5.19
CA HIS A 224 18.54 9.46 -4.72
C HIS A 224 18.46 9.63 -3.19
N ALA A 225 19.61 9.55 -2.52
CA ALA A 225 19.70 9.60 -1.06
C ALA A 225 19.18 10.92 -0.47
N ASP A 226 19.35 12.01 -1.21
CA ASP A 226 18.75 13.32 -0.93
C ASP A 226 17.73 13.66 -2.03
N PHE A 227 16.46 13.45 -1.72
CA PHE A 227 15.36 13.78 -2.64
C PHE A 227 15.22 15.28 -2.88
N GLU A 228 15.55 16.14 -1.92
CA GLU A 228 15.49 17.60 -2.12
C GLU A 228 16.58 18.08 -3.08
N GLU A 229 17.77 17.48 -3.00
CA GLU A 229 18.85 17.74 -3.94
C GLU A 229 18.46 17.29 -5.35
N GLU A 230 17.90 16.08 -5.50
CA GLU A 230 17.43 15.59 -6.80
C GLU A 230 16.28 16.45 -7.35
N PHE A 231 15.37 16.90 -6.49
CA PHE A 231 14.28 17.79 -6.86
C PHE A 231 14.82 19.13 -7.34
N ARG A 232 15.76 19.74 -6.60
CA ARG A 232 16.44 20.97 -7.04
C ARG A 232 17.15 20.76 -8.38
N ARG A 233 17.92 19.69 -8.54
CA ARG A 233 18.62 19.37 -9.81
C ARG A 233 17.64 19.19 -10.97
N SER A 234 16.51 18.55 -10.71
CA SER A 234 15.52 18.20 -11.74
C SER A 234 14.67 19.36 -12.21
N PHE A 235 14.49 20.38 -11.36
CA PHE A 235 13.56 21.49 -11.61
C PHE A 235 14.23 22.87 -11.63
N GLN A 236 15.56 22.97 -11.51
CA GLN A 236 16.32 24.23 -11.58
C GLN A 236 16.35 24.94 -12.95
N GLY A 237 15.59 24.47 -13.95
CA GLY A 237 15.53 25.05 -15.30
C GLY A 237 14.10 25.22 -15.84
N PHE A 238 13.09 25.17 -14.96
CA PHE A 238 11.68 25.41 -15.28
C PHE A 238 11.20 26.75 -14.71
#